data_AF-A0A662PIU3-F1
#
_entry.id   AF-A0A662PIU3-F1
#
_cell.length_a   1.000
_cell.length_b   1.000
_cell.length_c   1.000
_cell.angle_alpha   90.00
_cell.angle_beta   90.00
_cell.angle_gamma   90.00
#
_symmetry.space_group_name_H-M   'P 1'
#
loop_
_entity.id
_entity.type
_entity.pdbx_description
1 polymer ?
#
loop_
_entity_poly.entity_id
_entity_poly.type
_entity_poly.pdbx_seq_one_letter_code
_entity_poly.pdbx_strand_id
1 'polypeptide(L)'
;MSKFSERRGKVARIRILMRRLRSYFRENWGAPAIICFMVLLLVAALFLAGDMEEIADAIAVCAYYFLVAGVVLQIICYVKFGSKKEND
;
A
#
# COMPACT_ATOMS: atom_id res chain seq x y z
N MET A 1 -36.90 12.98 -9.49
CA MET A 1 -36.47 11.64 -9.94
C MET A 1 -34.98 11.52 -10.33
N SER A 2 -34.27 12.60 -10.71
CA SER A 2 -32.91 12.55 -11.27
C SER A 2 -31.78 12.22 -10.27
N LYS A 3 -31.79 12.76 -9.05
CA LYS A 3 -30.69 12.59 -8.08
C LYS A 3 -30.50 11.17 -7.50
N PHE A 4 -31.48 10.28 -7.63
CA PHE A 4 -31.42 8.92 -7.06
C PHE A 4 -30.75 7.90 -8.01
N SER A 5 -30.84 8.14 -9.32
CA SER A 5 -30.16 7.32 -10.35
C SER A 5 -28.64 7.54 -10.32
N GLU A 6 -28.21 8.80 -10.15
CA GLU A 6 -26.79 9.18 -10.16
C GLU A 6 -26.01 8.62 -8.94
N ARG A 7 -26.64 8.54 -7.76
CA ARG A 7 -26.03 7.92 -6.58
C ARG A 7 -25.78 6.42 -6.76
N ARG A 8 -26.69 5.68 -7.42
CA ARG A 8 -26.52 4.23 -7.62
C ARG A 8 -25.33 3.90 -8.54
N GLY A 9 -25.08 4.71 -9.57
CA GLY A 9 -23.91 4.56 -10.44
C GLY A 9 -22.59 4.79 -9.72
N LYS A 10 -22.50 5.83 -8.88
CA LYS A 10 -21.29 6.14 -8.09
C LYS A 10 -20.98 5.02 -7.07
N VAL A 11 -22.00 4.52 -6.36
CA VAL A 11 -21.83 3.44 -5.36
C VAL A 11 -21.45 2.10 -6.02
N ALA A 12 -21.96 1.82 -7.22
CA ALA A 12 -21.56 0.64 -7.98
C ALA A 12 -20.08 0.72 -8.42
N ARG A 13 -19.63 1.88 -8.92
CA ARG A 13 -18.22 2.10 -9.29
C ARG A 13 -17.28 1.99 -8.09
N ILE A 14 -17.65 2.57 -6.94
CA ILE A 14 -16.86 2.47 -5.70
C ILE A 14 -16.70 1.01 -5.26
N ARG A 15 -17.77 0.20 -5.33
CA ARG A 15 -17.70 -1.23 -4.99
C ARG A 15 -16.79 -2.03 -5.93
N ILE A 16 -16.79 -1.72 -7.23
CA ILE A 16 -15.90 -2.37 -8.21
C ILE A 16 -14.43 -1.99 -7.93
N LEU A 17 -14.18 -0.71 -7.62
CA LEU A 17 -12.84 -0.22 -7.28
C LEU A 17 -12.32 -0.89 -6.01
N MET A 18 -13.13 -0.95 -4.95
CA MET A 18 -12.78 -1.65 -3.70
C MET A 18 -12.48 -3.14 -3.92
N ARG A 19 -13.24 -3.83 -4.79
CA ARG A 19 -12.97 -5.24 -5.11
C ARG A 19 -11.63 -5.41 -5.82
N ARG A 20 -11.29 -4.53 -6.78
CA ARG A 20 -9.97 -4.54 -7.42
C ARG A 20 -8.86 -4.26 -6.40
N LEU A 21 -9.00 -3.21 -5.59
CA LEU A 21 -8.02 -2.86 -4.57
C LEU A 21 -7.79 -4.04 -3.61
N ARG A 22 -8.86 -4.70 -3.16
CA ARG A 22 -8.78 -5.89 -2.30
C ARG A 22 -8.14 -7.09 -3.00
N SER A 23 -8.33 -7.28 -4.30
CA SER A 23 -7.62 -8.33 -5.06
C SER A 23 -6.14 -8.00 -5.21
N TYR A 24 -5.79 -6.73 -5.48
CA TYR A 24 -4.41 -6.26 -5.54
C TYR A 24 -3.68 -6.43 -4.19
N PHE A 25 -4.31 -6.05 -3.08
CA PHE A 25 -3.80 -6.32 -1.73
C PHE A 25 -3.77 -7.83 -1.43
N ARG A 26 -4.75 -8.58 -1.96
CA ARG A 26 -4.88 -10.05 -2.01
C ARG A 26 -3.66 -10.77 -2.60
N GLU A 27 -3.20 -10.28 -3.73
CA GLU A 27 -2.21 -10.92 -4.59
C GLU A 27 -0.79 -10.41 -4.28
N ASN A 28 -0.66 -9.18 -3.80
CA ASN A 28 0.62 -8.55 -3.53
C ASN A 28 0.69 -8.03 -2.08
N TRP A 29 0.91 -8.96 -1.14
CA TRP A 29 0.88 -8.64 0.30
C TRP A 29 2.00 -7.68 0.73
N GLY A 30 3.05 -7.52 -0.07
CA GLY A 30 4.12 -6.54 0.18
C GLY A 30 3.73 -5.09 -0.16
N ALA A 31 2.76 -4.88 -1.05
CA ALA A 31 2.34 -3.53 -1.46
C ALA A 31 1.86 -2.61 -0.30
N PRO A 32 1.03 -3.06 0.66
CA PRO A 32 0.62 -2.20 1.77
C PRO A 32 1.78 -1.78 2.67
N ALA A 33 2.75 -2.67 2.92
CA ALA A 33 3.92 -2.36 3.73
C ALA A 33 4.81 -1.31 3.05
N ILE A 34 5.00 -1.41 1.73
CA ILE A 34 5.77 -0.41 0.95
C ILE A 34 5.03 0.93 0.91
N ILE A 35 3.70 0.94 0.80
CA ILE A 35 2.92 2.19 0.86
C ILE A 35 3.06 2.85 2.24
N CYS A 36 2.98 2.09 3.33
CA CYS A 36 3.21 2.62 4.67
C CYS A 36 4.62 3.22 4.80
N PHE A 37 5.64 2.53 4.28
CA PHE A 37 7.01 3.05 4.21
C PHE A 37 7.09 4.40 3.48
N MET A 38 6.46 4.53 2.31
CA MET A 38 6.45 5.77 1.54
C MET A 38 5.82 6.92 2.34
N VAL A 39 4.72 6.66 3.05
CA VAL A 39 4.07 7.66 3.90
C VAL A 39 4.98 8.06 5.07
N LEU A 40 5.64 7.10 5.72
CA LEU A 40 6.60 7.38 6.80
C LEU A 40 7.76 8.26 6.33
N LEU A 41 8.29 8.05 5.12
CA LEU A 41 9.32 8.93 4.56
C LEU A 41 8.83 10.35 4.32
N LEU A 42 7.60 10.52 3.84
CA LEU A 42 7.01 11.86 3.68
C LEU A 42 6.88 12.56 5.03
N VAL A 43 6.47 11.82 6.07
CA VAL A 43 6.40 12.35 7.44
C VAL A 43 7.81 12.72 7.93
N ALA A 44 8.79 11.83 7.80
CA ALA A 44 10.18 12.11 8.20
C ALA A 44 10.72 13.38 7.51
N ALA A 45 10.46 13.54 6.21
CA ALA A 45 10.85 14.73 5.46
C ALA A 45 10.20 16.02 5.98
N LEU A 46 8.93 15.96 6.40
CA LEU A 46 8.26 17.11 7.01
C LEU A 46 8.86 17.48 8.37
N PHE A 47 9.22 16.48 9.19
CA PHE A 47 9.89 16.71 10.47
C PHE A 47 11.30 17.27 10.28
N LEU A 48 12.04 16.76 9.28
CA LEU A 48 13.37 17.24 8.93
C LEU A 48 13.33 18.70 8.44
N ALA A 49 12.34 19.06 7.62
CA ALA A 49 12.13 20.44 7.18
C ALA A 49 11.75 21.39 8.32
N GLY A 50 11.24 20.86 9.43
CA GLY A 50 10.91 21.60 10.65
C GLY A 50 12.04 21.66 11.68
N ASP A 51 13.27 21.31 11.31
CA ASP A 51 14.46 21.31 12.19
C ASP A 51 14.38 20.30 13.35
N MET A 52 13.50 19.30 13.24
CA MET A 52 13.34 18.22 14.23
C MET A 52 14.10 16.96 13.79
N GLU A 53 15.42 17.07 13.64
CA GLU A 53 16.28 16.01 13.07
C GLU A 53 16.18 14.68 13.85
N GLU A 54 16.20 14.72 15.19
CA GLU A 54 16.13 13.51 16.01
C GLU A 54 14.85 12.70 15.76
N ILE A 55 13.72 13.39 15.60
CA ILE A 55 12.42 12.75 15.35
C ILE A 55 12.37 12.23 13.90
N ALA A 56 12.87 13.02 12.95
CA ALA A 56 12.92 12.63 11.55
C ALA A 56 13.75 11.35 11.34
N ASP A 57 14.90 11.25 12.00
CA ASP A 57 15.79 10.08 11.91
C ASP A 57 15.12 8.83 12.51
N ALA A 58 14.51 8.94 13.69
CA ALA A 58 13.77 7.84 14.29
C ALA A 58 12.62 7.34 13.39
N ILE A 59 11.88 8.25 12.74
CA ILE A 59 10.82 7.90 11.79
C ILE A 59 11.41 7.25 10.53
N ALA A 60 12.54 7.74 10.02
CA ALA A 60 13.22 7.17 8.86
C ALA A 60 13.70 5.73 9.12
N VAL A 61 14.23 5.46 10.31
CA VAL A 61 14.60 4.11 10.74
C VAL A 61 13.38 3.19 10.80
N CYS A 62 12.25 3.67 11.34
CA CYS A 62 10.99 2.92 11.32
C CYS A 62 10.57 2.61 9.87
N ALA A 63 10.63 3.62 8.99
CA ALA A 63 10.34 3.47 7.57
C ALA A 63 11.20 2.37 6.94
N TYR A 64 12.51 2.37 7.21
CA TYR A 64 13.44 1.36 6.70
C TYR A 64 13.02 -0.07 7.06
N TYR A 65 12.61 -0.33 8.30
CA TYR A 65 12.10 -1.66 8.68
C TYR A 65 10.83 -2.05 7.93
N PHE A 66 9.90 -1.12 7.71
CA PHE A 66 8.70 -1.36 6.91
C PHE A 66 9.04 -1.67 5.44
N LEU A 67 10.04 -0.99 4.87
CA LEU A 67 10.51 -1.27 3.51
C LEU A 67 11.05 -2.71 3.42
N VAL A 68 11.96 -3.09 4.32
CA VAL A 68 12.57 -4.43 4.31
C VAL A 68 11.48 -5.50 4.47
N ALA A 69 10.58 -5.33 5.44
CA ALA A 69 9.47 -6.26 5.64
C ALA A 69 8.56 -6.36 4.40
N GLY A 70 8.23 -5.22 3.78
CA GLY A 70 7.40 -5.17 2.58
C GLY A 70 8.03 -5.86 1.37
N VAL A 71 9.33 -5.64 1.13
CA VAL A 71 10.09 -6.27 0.05
C VAL A 71 10.20 -7.78 0.28
N VAL A 72 10.54 -8.22 1.50
CA VAL A 72 10.59 -9.65 1.85
C VAL A 72 9.24 -10.31 1.59
N LEU A 73 8.15 -9.69 2.04
CA LEU A 73 6.81 -10.22 1.84
C LEU A 73 6.41 -10.24 0.35
N GLN A 74 6.81 -9.22 -0.42
CA GLN A 74 6.61 -9.18 -1.87
C GLN A 74 7.35 -10.34 -2.57
N ILE A 75 8.59 -10.63 -2.17
CA ILE A 75 9.38 -11.76 -2.69
C ILE A 75 8.71 -13.09 -2.34
N ILE A 76 8.28 -13.28 -1.08
CA ILE A 76 7.59 -14.50 -0.64
C ILE A 76 6.30 -14.71 -1.45
N CYS A 77 5.51 -13.66 -1.65
CA CYS A 77 4.32 -13.70 -2.50
C CYS A 77 4.68 -14.07 -3.95
N TYR A 78 5.69 -13.45 -4.52
CA TYR A 78 6.12 -13.72 -5.89
C TYR A 78 6.56 -15.19 -6.07
N VAL A 79 7.38 -15.73 -5.17
CA VAL A 79 7.81 -17.13 -5.22
C VAL A 79 6.62 -18.08 -5.03
N LYS A 80 5.76 -17.81 -4.03
CA LYS A 80 4.63 -18.68 -3.68
C LYS A 80 3.52 -18.70 -4.73
N PHE A 81 3.23 -17.57 -5.38
CA PHE A 81 2.15 -17.45 -6.37
C PHE A 81 2.63 -17.47 -7.82
N GLY A 82 3.88 -17.09 -8.10
CA GLY A 82 4.49 -17.18 -9.43
C GLY A 82 4.67 -18.61 -9.90
N SER A 83 4.98 -19.53 -8.98
CA SER A 83 5.14 -20.97 -9.25
C SER A 83 3.85 -21.70 -9.66
N LYS A 84 2.69 -21.02 -9.63
CA LYS A 84 1.38 -21.62 -9.90
C LYS A 84 0.85 -21.35 -11.32
N LYS A 85 1.61 -20.67 -12.18
CA LYS A 85 1.19 -20.30 -13.55
C LYS A 85 1.85 -21.11 -14.67
N GLU A 86 2.63 -22.16 -14.36
CA GLU A 86 3.35 -22.93 -15.38
C GLU A 86 2.79 -24.33 -15.65
N ASN A 87 1.69 -24.74 -14.97
CA ASN A 87 1.11 -26.09 -15.11
C ASN A 87 -0.40 -26.13 -15.43
N ASP A 88 -0.98 -25.06 -16.00
CA ASP A 88 -2.34 -25.09 -16.58
C ASP A 88 -2.29 -24.66 -18.05
#